data_AF-A0A7Y5RS18-F1
#
_entry.id   AF-A0A7Y5RS18-F1
#
_cell.length_a   1.000
_cell.length_b   1.000
_cell.length_c   1.000
_cell.angle_alpha   90.00
_cell.angle_beta   90.00
_cell.angle_gamma   90.00
#
_symmetry.space_group_name_H-M   'P 1'
#
loop_
_entity.id
_entity.type
_entity.pdbx_description
1 polymer ?
#
loop_
_entity_poly.entity_id
_entity_poly.type
_entity_poly.pdbx_seq_one_letter_code
_entity_poly.pdbx_strand_id
1 'polypeptide(L)'
;MTTLADTFSSTFREEHRLVRDGLLELLDAFENRDQAKARRVLHEIAVLTGPHFRYEEEALYPGLVRFFGESYVEKLYADHDGAIRGAAELVEIAGKESWSARDVERGQALVRGILPHVSDCDGLSILVERLPDSFIQNIFRVREQSLAAGLDLITWAKGVRQRAAFAETHQARAALVK
;
A
#
# COMPACT_ATOMS: atom_id res chain seq x y z
N MET A 1 28.11 0.25 -15.02
CA MET A 1 27.17 1.39 -15.05
C MET A 1 25.83 0.85 -14.60
N THR A 2 25.22 1.44 -13.58
CA THR A 2 23.88 1.04 -13.10
C THR A 2 22.83 1.48 -14.12
N THR A 3 21.93 0.59 -14.53
CA THR A 3 20.85 0.91 -15.46
C THR A 3 19.68 1.60 -14.73
N LEU A 4 18.73 2.17 -15.49
CA LEU A 4 17.49 2.69 -14.92
C LEU A 4 16.66 1.57 -14.26
N ALA A 5 16.64 0.38 -14.87
CA ALA A 5 15.99 -0.80 -14.30
C ALA A 5 16.63 -1.22 -12.96
N ASP A 6 17.96 -1.26 -12.87
CA ASP A 6 18.65 -1.58 -11.61
C ASP A 6 18.30 -0.57 -10.50
N THR A 7 18.25 0.71 -10.86
CA THR A 7 17.88 1.79 -9.94
C THR A 7 16.43 1.64 -9.48
N PHE A 8 15.52 1.29 -10.39
CA PHE A 8 14.11 1.03 -10.07
C PHE A 8 14.01 -0.16 -9.11
N SER A 9 14.59 -1.31 -9.47
CA SER A 9 14.51 -2.53 -8.67
C SER A 9 15.11 -2.36 -7.28
N SER A 10 16.19 -1.58 -7.14
CA SER A 10 16.74 -1.24 -5.82
C SER A 10 15.80 -0.36 -5.01
N THR A 11 15.22 0.67 -5.63
CA THR A 11 14.31 1.61 -4.95
C THR A 11 13.03 0.92 -4.51
N PHE A 12 12.41 0.17 -5.43
CA PHE A 12 11.17 -0.56 -5.22
C PHE A 12 11.30 -1.58 -4.10
N ARG A 13 12.39 -2.37 -4.12
CA ARG A 13 12.70 -3.33 -3.07
C ARG A 13 12.92 -2.69 -1.71
N GLU A 14 13.58 -1.54 -1.67
CA GLU A 14 13.82 -0.85 -0.40
C GLU A 14 12.51 -0.32 0.19
N GLU A 15 11.63 0.27 -0.62
CA GLU A 15 10.31 0.69 -0.17
C GLU A 15 9.49 -0.49 0.37
N HIS A 16 9.49 -1.63 -0.32
CA HIS A 16 8.84 -2.85 0.17
C HIS A 16 9.43 -3.38 1.48
N ARG A 17 10.75 -3.30 1.67
CA ARG A 17 11.38 -3.68 2.96
C ARG A 17 10.90 -2.79 4.09
N LEU A 18 10.87 -1.47 3.88
CA LEU A 18 10.38 -0.54 4.89
C LEU A 18 8.92 -0.81 5.25
N VAL A 19 8.06 -1.10 4.26
CA VAL A 19 6.65 -1.46 4.50
C VAL A 19 6.54 -2.79 5.25
N ARG A 20 7.29 -3.82 4.83
CA ARG A 20 7.33 -5.12 5.54
C ARG A 20 7.75 -4.94 6.99
N ASP A 21 8.83 -4.21 7.25
CA ASP A 21 9.38 -4.03 8.58
C ASP A 21 8.41 -3.27 9.47
N GLY A 22 7.74 -2.24 8.95
CA GLY A 22 6.65 -1.56 9.64
C GLY A 22 5.47 -2.50 9.95
N LEU A 23 5.05 -3.35 9.01
CA LEU A 23 3.98 -4.32 9.24
C LEU A 23 4.35 -5.34 10.34
N LEU A 24 5.59 -5.82 10.36
CA LEU A 24 6.07 -6.71 11.43
C LEU A 24 6.12 -5.98 12.77
N GLU A 25 6.60 -4.74 12.81
CA GLU A 25 6.60 -3.92 14.02
C GLU A 25 5.17 -3.65 14.52
N LEU A 26 4.20 -3.54 13.62
CA LEU A 26 2.79 -3.40 13.95
C LEU A 26 2.19 -4.68 14.55
N LEU A 27 2.59 -5.87 14.08
CA LEU A 27 2.21 -7.14 14.72
C LEU A 27 2.67 -7.18 16.18
N ASP A 28 3.94 -6.79 16.42
CA ASP A 28 4.51 -6.73 17.77
C ASP A 28 3.75 -5.72 18.64
N ALA A 29 3.36 -4.57 18.07
CA ALA A 29 2.60 -3.55 18.79
C ALA A 29 1.20 -4.08 19.20
N PHE A 30 0.52 -4.81 18.31
CA PHE A 30 -0.75 -5.47 18.66
C PHE A 30 -0.59 -6.55 19.73
N GLU A 31 0.43 -7.41 19.60
CA GLU A 31 0.72 -8.47 20.56
C GLU A 31 0.96 -7.91 21.97
N ASN A 32 1.74 -6.83 22.06
CA ASN A 32 2.05 -6.16 23.33
C ASN A 32 0.98 -5.14 23.77
N ARG A 33 -0.11 -4.98 23.00
CA ARG A 33 -1.17 -3.98 23.23
C ARG A 33 -0.62 -2.54 23.34
N ASP A 34 0.49 -2.27 22.67
CA ASP A 34 1.12 -0.94 22.64
C ASP A 34 0.43 -0.06 21.60
N GLN A 35 -0.65 0.59 22.03
CA GLN A 35 -1.43 1.47 21.16
C GLN A 35 -0.64 2.67 20.65
N ALA A 36 0.28 3.21 21.46
CA ALA A 36 1.07 4.37 21.08
C ALA A 36 2.03 4.00 19.93
N LYS A 37 2.71 2.86 20.07
CA LYS A 37 3.56 2.30 19.01
C LYS A 37 2.75 1.97 17.75
N ALA A 38 1.60 1.32 17.90
CA ALA A 38 0.78 0.97 16.74
C ALA A 38 0.29 2.19 15.96
N ARG A 39 -0.14 3.26 16.64
CA ARG A 39 -0.53 4.51 15.97
C ARG A 39 0.64 5.15 15.22
N ARG A 40 1.82 5.21 15.84
CA ARG A 40 3.03 5.75 15.22
C ARG A 40 3.41 4.94 13.97
N VAL A 41 3.52 3.62 14.10
CA VAL A 41 3.92 2.73 13.01
C VAL A 41 2.89 2.75 11.87
N LEU A 42 1.59 2.76 12.18
CA LEU A 42 0.54 2.91 11.16
C LEU A 42 0.67 4.21 10.38
N HIS A 43 0.98 5.31 11.06
CA HIS A 43 1.22 6.58 10.39
C HIS A 43 2.44 6.53 9.48
N GLU A 44 3.55 5.96 9.94
CA GLU A 44 4.79 5.79 9.15
C GLU A 44 4.53 4.93 7.90
N ILE A 45 3.83 3.80 8.04
CA ILE A 45 3.43 2.94 6.91
C ILE A 45 2.53 3.73 5.95
N ALA A 46 1.54 4.49 6.44
CA ALA A 46 0.63 5.25 5.59
C ALA A 46 1.37 6.32 4.78
N VAL A 47 2.36 7.00 5.37
CA VAL A 47 3.21 7.98 4.68
C VAL A 47 4.07 7.32 3.60
N LEU A 48 4.63 6.13 3.87
CA LEU A 48 5.43 5.38 2.88
C LEU A 48 4.57 4.87 1.72
N THR A 49 3.42 4.28 2.04
CA THR A 49 2.58 3.56 1.08
C THR A 49 1.74 4.48 0.18
N GLY A 50 1.44 5.70 0.62
CA GLY A 50 0.69 6.66 -0.20
C GLY A 50 1.36 6.95 -1.55
N PRO A 51 2.60 7.46 -1.57
CA PRO A 51 3.34 7.66 -2.81
C PRO A 51 3.62 6.36 -3.55
N HIS A 52 3.89 5.26 -2.84
CA HIS A 52 4.19 3.96 -3.42
C HIS A 52 3.03 3.42 -4.27
N PHE A 53 1.86 3.26 -3.67
CA PHE A 53 0.66 2.78 -4.36
C PHE A 53 0.30 3.68 -5.54
N ARG A 54 0.52 4.99 -5.38
CA ARG A 54 0.18 5.96 -6.41
C ARG A 54 1.00 5.76 -7.68
N TYR A 55 2.32 5.65 -7.60
CA TYR A 55 3.10 5.46 -8.83
C TYR A 55 2.94 4.05 -9.40
N GLU A 56 2.64 3.07 -8.56
CA GLU A 56 2.30 1.74 -9.04
C GLU A 56 1.04 1.79 -9.91
N GLU A 57 -0.05 2.35 -9.38
CA GLU A 57 -1.33 2.44 -10.08
C GLU A 57 -1.30 3.40 -11.28
N GLU A 58 -0.68 4.59 -11.14
CA GLU A 58 -0.72 5.63 -12.16
C GLU A 58 0.33 5.43 -13.28
N ALA A 59 1.36 4.61 -13.06
CA ALA A 59 2.45 4.44 -14.02
C ALA A 59 2.91 2.99 -14.23
N LEU A 60 3.22 2.24 -13.17
CA LEU A 60 3.77 0.89 -13.32
C LEU A 60 2.77 -0.10 -13.93
N TYR A 61 1.60 -0.25 -13.30
CA TYR A 61 0.58 -1.24 -13.68
C TYR A 61 0.10 -1.11 -15.12
N PRO A 62 -0.17 0.10 -15.66
CA PRO A 62 -0.46 0.27 -17.09
C PRO A 62 0.63 -0.29 -18.01
N GLY A 63 1.90 -0.18 -17.61
CA GLY A 63 3.04 -0.71 -18.35
C GLY A 63 3.15 -2.23 -18.35
N LEU A 64 2.57 -2.88 -17.33
CA LEU A 64 2.64 -4.32 -17.15
C LEU A 64 1.55 -5.08 -17.92
N VAL A 65 0.52 -4.39 -18.43
CA VAL A 65 -0.55 -4.99 -19.25
C VAL A 65 0.01 -5.79 -20.43
N ARG A 66 1.08 -5.29 -21.07
CA ARG A 66 1.71 -5.98 -22.20
C ARG A 66 2.32 -7.34 -21.86
N PHE A 67 2.60 -7.60 -20.57
CA PHE A 67 3.23 -8.83 -20.11
C PHE A 67 2.23 -9.77 -19.44
N PHE A 68 1.32 -9.23 -18.63
CA PHE A 68 0.39 -10.03 -17.82
C PHE A 68 -1.06 -10.00 -18.31
N GLY A 69 -1.39 -9.11 -19.25
CA GLY A 69 -2.77 -8.87 -19.67
C GLY A 69 -3.57 -8.03 -18.67
N GLU A 70 -4.73 -7.54 -19.12
CA GLU A 70 -5.60 -6.66 -18.33
C GLU A 70 -6.15 -7.34 -17.08
N SER A 71 -6.51 -8.62 -17.17
CA SER A 71 -7.13 -9.36 -16.05
C SER A 71 -6.20 -9.50 -14.85
N TYR A 72 -4.89 -9.71 -15.08
CA TYR A 72 -3.92 -9.78 -14.00
C TYR A 72 -3.66 -8.39 -13.40
N VAL A 73 -3.60 -7.34 -14.23
CA VAL A 73 -3.44 -5.98 -13.75
C VAL A 73 -4.65 -5.53 -12.91
N GLU A 74 -5.88 -5.93 -13.29
CA GLU A 74 -7.07 -5.72 -12.45
C GLU A 74 -7.00 -6.45 -11.11
N LYS A 75 -6.35 -7.63 -11.05
CA LYS A 75 -6.06 -8.30 -9.77
C LYS A 75 -5.14 -7.43 -8.91
N LEU A 76 -4.07 -6.86 -9.47
CA LEU A 76 -3.16 -5.98 -8.71
C LEU A 76 -3.89 -4.76 -8.11
N TYR A 77 -4.78 -4.13 -8.89
CA TYR A 77 -5.64 -3.07 -8.37
C TYR A 77 -6.59 -3.55 -7.26
N ALA A 78 -7.14 -4.76 -7.39
CA ALA A 78 -8.01 -5.34 -6.36
C ALA A 78 -7.24 -5.68 -5.08
N ASP A 79 -5.98 -6.12 -5.19
CA ASP A 79 -5.09 -6.36 -4.07
C ASP A 79 -4.80 -5.04 -3.32
N HIS A 80 -4.56 -3.94 -4.05
CA HIS A 80 -4.49 -2.59 -3.47
C HIS A 80 -5.78 -2.17 -2.77
N ASP A 81 -6.95 -2.42 -3.37
CA ASP A 81 -8.24 -2.13 -2.73
C ASP A 81 -8.38 -2.88 -1.40
N GLY A 82 -7.93 -4.14 -1.35
CA GLY A 82 -7.88 -4.95 -0.13
C GLY A 82 -6.96 -4.36 0.93
N ALA A 83 -5.73 -4.01 0.56
CA ALA A 83 -4.74 -3.42 1.45
C ALA A 83 -5.21 -2.08 2.03
N ILE A 84 -5.78 -1.20 1.20
CA ILE A 84 -6.31 0.10 1.62
C ILE A 84 -7.47 -0.07 2.61
N ARG A 85 -8.42 -0.99 2.33
CA ARG A 85 -9.51 -1.29 3.28
C ARG A 85 -8.97 -1.82 4.61
N GLY A 86 -7.98 -2.69 4.56
CA GLY A 86 -7.33 -3.21 5.76
C GLY A 86 -6.63 -2.11 6.57
N ALA A 87 -5.92 -1.21 5.91
CA ALA A 87 -5.28 -0.05 6.53
C ALA A 87 -6.30 0.90 7.18
N ALA A 88 -7.43 1.17 6.53
CA ALA A 88 -8.49 1.98 7.10
C ALA A 88 -9.06 1.36 8.39
N GLU A 89 -9.33 0.05 8.39
CA GLU A 89 -9.83 -0.65 9.58
C GLU A 89 -8.76 -0.71 10.70
N LEU A 90 -7.47 -0.84 10.35
CA LEU A 90 -6.38 -0.74 11.32
C LEU A 90 -6.32 0.63 12.00
N VAL A 91 -6.53 1.72 11.24
CA VAL A 91 -6.62 3.08 11.79
C VAL A 91 -7.81 3.21 12.75
N GLU A 92 -8.98 2.66 12.40
CA GLU A 92 -10.14 2.63 13.28
C GLU A 92 -9.86 1.89 14.59
N ILE A 93 -9.21 0.71 14.52
CA ILE A 93 -8.83 -0.06 15.71
C ILE A 93 -7.82 0.72 16.56
N ALA A 94 -6.78 1.28 15.95
CA ALA A 94 -5.72 2.00 16.66
C ALA A 94 -6.20 3.33 17.29
N GLY A 95 -7.30 3.89 16.79
CA GLY A 95 -7.98 5.07 17.33
C GLY A 95 -8.84 4.81 18.57
N LYS A 96 -9.10 3.54 18.95
CA LYS A 96 -9.89 3.21 20.14
C LYS A 96 -9.12 3.54 21.43
N GLU A 97 -9.85 4.01 22.44
CA GLU A 97 -9.29 4.31 23.78
C GLU A 97 -8.65 3.09 24.44
N SER A 98 -9.18 1.89 24.18
CA SER A 98 -8.65 0.63 24.67
C SER A 98 -8.91 -0.49 23.65
N TRP A 99 -8.12 -1.56 23.71
CA TRP A 99 -8.29 -2.72 22.83
C TRP A 99 -8.80 -3.92 23.59
N SER A 100 -9.91 -4.48 23.12
CA SER A 100 -10.34 -5.82 23.52
C SER A 100 -9.41 -6.89 22.94
N ALA A 101 -9.54 -8.14 23.40
CA ALA A 101 -8.84 -9.27 22.76
C ALA A 101 -9.22 -9.42 21.27
N ARG A 102 -10.49 -9.15 20.92
CA ARG A 102 -10.98 -9.19 19.54
C ARG A 102 -10.35 -8.11 18.66
N ASP A 103 -10.11 -6.92 19.22
CA ASP A 103 -9.42 -5.84 18.50
C ASP A 103 -7.98 -6.21 18.16
N VAL A 104 -7.27 -6.81 19.12
CA VAL A 104 -5.90 -7.31 18.92
C VAL A 104 -5.88 -8.40 17.85
N GLU A 105 -6.73 -9.42 17.97
CA GLU A 105 -6.82 -10.51 17.00
C GLU A 105 -7.14 -9.98 15.60
N ARG A 106 -8.11 -9.05 15.50
CA ARG A 106 -8.50 -8.45 14.22
C ARG A 106 -7.37 -7.61 13.62
N GLY A 107 -6.70 -6.80 14.42
CA GLY A 107 -5.54 -6.02 13.99
C GLY A 107 -4.43 -6.91 13.44
N GLN A 108 -4.06 -7.97 14.17
CA GLN A 108 -3.06 -8.92 13.69
C GLN A 108 -3.50 -9.65 12.40
N ALA A 109 -4.77 -10.04 12.30
CA ALA A 109 -5.30 -10.69 11.10
C ALA A 109 -5.26 -9.77 9.87
N LEU A 110 -5.57 -8.48 10.04
CA LEU A 110 -5.47 -7.47 8.99
C LEU A 110 -4.02 -7.31 8.51
N VAL A 111 -3.08 -7.18 9.43
CA VAL A 111 -1.65 -7.05 9.09
C VAL A 111 -1.13 -8.30 8.36
N ARG A 112 -1.48 -9.50 8.85
CA ARG A 112 -1.14 -10.76 8.18
C ARG A 112 -1.79 -10.90 6.79
N GLY A 113 -2.94 -10.26 6.57
CA GLY A 113 -3.58 -10.19 5.25
C GLY A 113 -2.87 -9.27 4.26
N ILE A 114 -2.17 -8.24 4.74
CA ILE A 114 -1.44 -7.27 3.90
C ILE A 114 -0.03 -7.78 3.56
N LEU A 115 0.64 -8.49 4.47
CA LEU A 115 2.02 -8.96 4.27
C LEU A 115 2.29 -9.71 2.96
N PRO A 116 1.42 -10.63 2.47
CA PRO A 116 1.63 -11.31 1.19
C PRO A 116 1.73 -10.35 0.01
N HIS A 117 0.91 -9.30 -0.01
CA HIS A 117 0.89 -8.28 -1.07
C HIS A 117 2.28 -7.64 -1.27
N VAL A 118 2.98 -7.33 -0.18
CA VAL A 118 4.33 -6.73 -0.24
C VAL A 118 5.32 -7.63 -0.97
N SER A 119 5.23 -8.94 -0.76
CA SER A 119 6.13 -9.91 -1.40
C SER A 119 5.75 -10.16 -2.86
N ASP A 120 4.45 -10.26 -3.14
CA ASP A 120 3.93 -10.49 -4.50
C ASP A 120 4.22 -9.29 -5.41
N CYS A 121 4.03 -8.06 -4.92
CA CYS A 121 4.35 -6.84 -5.67
C CYS A 121 5.85 -6.69 -5.95
N ASP A 122 6.74 -7.03 -5.01
CA ASP A 122 8.20 -6.92 -5.24
C ASP A 122 8.67 -7.71 -6.47
N GLY A 123 8.01 -8.86 -6.74
CA GLY A 123 8.26 -9.69 -7.92
C GLY A 123 8.02 -9.00 -9.26
N LEU A 124 7.22 -7.93 -9.31
CA LEU A 124 6.96 -7.17 -10.54
C LEU A 124 8.22 -6.49 -11.08
N SER A 125 9.21 -6.21 -10.22
CA SER A 125 10.49 -5.61 -10.61
C SER A 125 11.24 -6.41 -11.69
N ILE A 126 11.08 -7.73 -11.72
CA ILE A 126 11.68 -8.62 -12.74
C ILE A 126 11.19 -8.26 -14.15
N LEU A 127 9.93 -7.85 -14.28
CA LEU A 127 9.36 -7.49 -15.59
C LEU A 127 9.68 -6.04 -15.96
N VAL A 128 9.96 -5.18 -14.97
CA VAL A 128 10.39 -3.80 -15.23
C VAL A 128 11.74 -3.76 -15.95
N GLU A 129 12.61 -4.75 -15.73
CA GLU A 129 13.87 -4.93 -16.50
C GLU A 129 13.65 -5.07 -18.02
N ARG A 130 12.43 -5.38 -18.46
CA ARG A 130 12.05 -5.53 -19.87
C ARG A 130 11.30 -4.33 -20.43
N LEU A 131 11.05 -3.31 -19.61
CA LEU A 131 10.40 -2.08 -20.05
C LEU A 131 11.41 -1.15 -20.73
N PRO A 132 10.99 -0.33 -21.71
CA PRO A 132 11.83 0.71 -22.29
C PRO A 132 12.25 1.74 -21.23
N ASP A 133 13.45 2.29 -21.35
CA ASP A 133 13.97 3.34 -20.45
C ASP A 133 13.00 4.52 -20.31
N SER A 134 12.34 4.93 -21.40
CA SER A 134 11.35 6.01 -21.37
C SER A 134 10.15 5.71 -20.46
N PHE A 135 9.79 4.43 -20.34
CA PHE A 135 8.73 3.98 -19.46
C PHE A 135 9.20 4.01 -17.99
N ILE A 136 10.42 3.55 -17.72
CA ILE A 136 11.01 3.58 -16.38
C ILE A 136 11.21 5.03 -15.90
N GLN A 137 11.63 5.93 -16.79
CA GLN A 137 11.67 7.37 -16.52
C GLN A 137 10.30 7.94 -16.17
N ASN A 138 9.24 7.49 -16.86
CA ASN A 138 7.88 7.90 -16.51
C ASN A 138 7.46 7.42 -15.12
N ILE A 139 7.82 6.19 -14.74
CA ILE A 139 7.57 5.68 -13.38
C ILE A 139 8.27 6.55 -12.34
N PHE A 140 9.56 6.87 -12.53
CA PHE A 140 10.29 7.76 -11.62
C PHE A 140 9.68 9.15 -11.52
N ARG A 141 9.28 9.73 -12.66
CA ARG A 141 8.61 11.04 -12.69
C ARG A 141 7.31 11.02 -11.87
N VAL A 142 6.49 9.99 -12.00
CA VAL A 142 5.23 9.87 -11.22
C VAL A 142 5.53 9.60 -9.75
N ARG A 143 6.56 8.82 -9.42
CA ARG A 143 7.04 8.63 -8.04
C ARG A 143 7.46 9.96 -7.40
N GLU A 144 8.27 10.77 -8.09
CA GLU A 144 8.70 12.09 -7.60
C GLU A 144 7.51 13.03 -7.39
N GLN A 145 6.56 13.05 -8.31
CA GLN A 145 5.32 13.83 -8.16
C GLN A 145 4.48 13.35 -6.96
N SER A 146 4.44 12.04 -6.74
CA SER A 146 3.69 11.45 -5.63
C SER A 146 4.34 11.78 -4.28
N LEU A 147 5.68 11.72 -4.20
CA LEU A 147 6.44 12.15 -3.03
C LEU A 147 6.26 13.64 -2.74
N ALA A 148 6.36 14.49 -3.77
CA ALA A 148 6.19 15.94 -3.64
C ALA A 148 4.77 16.34 -3.20
N ALA A 149 3.75 15.55 -3.55
CA ALA A 149 2.38 15.78 -3.10
C ALA A 149 2.18 15.47 -1.60
N GLY A 150 3.02 14.64 -1.00
CA GLY A 150 3.03 14.37 0.45
C GLY A 150 1.74 13.77 1.00
N LEU A 151 0.96 13.07 0.17
CA LEU A 151 -0.29 12.45 0.58
C LEU A 151 -0.02 11.06 1.17
N ASP A 152 -0.45 10.83 2.41
CA ASP A 152 -0.52 9.47 2.96
C ASP A 152 -1.55 8.60 2.22
N LEU A 153 -1.46 7.29 2.42
CA LEU A 153 -2.31 6.29 1.76
C LEU A 153 -3.81 6.58 1.90
N ILE A 154 -4.28 6.93 3.10
CA ILE A 154 -5.71 7.11 3.36
C ILE A 154 -6.21 8.41 2.75
N THR A 155 -5.41 9.47 2.82
CA THR A 155 -5.71 10.78 2.23
C THR A 155 -5.76 10.67 0.70
N TRP A 156 -4.77 10.01 0.08
CA TRP A 156 -4.77 9.76 -1.36
C TRP A 156 -5.95 8.89 -1.79
N ALA A 157 -6.21 7.76 -1.11
CA ALA A 157 -7.29 6.84 -1.45
C ALA A 157 -8.68 7.46 -1.34
N LYS A 158 -8.88 8.42 -0.43
CA LYS A 158 -10.17 9.13 -0.23
C LYS A 158 -10.42 10.24 -1.23
N GLY A 159 -9.38 10.97 -1.62
CA GLY A 159 -9.55 12.28 -2.26
C GLY A 159 -8.98 12.42 -3.66
N VAL A 160 -7.97 11.64 -4.03
CA VAL A 160 -7.20 11.83 -5.28
C VAL A 160 -7.20 10.60 -6.17
N ARG A 161 -7.23 9.41 -5.57
CA ARG A 161 -7.21 8.14 -6.30
C ARG A 161 -8.37 8.06 -7.29
N GLN A 162 -8.05 7.84 -8.56
CA GLN A 162 -9.04 7.82 -9.66
C GLN A 162 -9.99 6.61 -9.60
N ARG A 163 -9.62 5.56 -8.86
CA ARG A 163 -10.39 4.32 -8.73
C ARG A 163 -11.36 4.38 -7.54
N ALA A 164 -12.66 4.27 -7.84
CA ALA A 164 -13.78 4.51 -6.91
C ALA A 164 -14.02 3.43 -5.83
N ALA A 165 -13.35 2.27 -5.90
CA ALA A 165 -13.64 1.11 -5.04
C ALA A 165 -13.52 1.40 -3.51
N PHE A 166 -12.79 2.44 -3.13
CA PHE A 166 -12.69 2.89 -1.73
C PHE A 166 -13.94 3.65 -1.25
N ALA A 167 -14.60 4.44 -2.10
CA ALA A 167 -15.69 5.32 -1.71
C ALA A 167 -17.02 4.57 -1.49
N GLU A 168 -17.30 3.54 -2.30
CA GLU A 168 -18.59 2.83 -2.28
C GLU A 168 -18.79 1.95 -1.04
N THR A 169 -17.73 1.42 -0.43
CA THR A 169 -17.84 0.50 0.72
C THR A 169 -17.81 1.20 2.08
N HIS A 170 -17.15 2.36 2.20
CA HIS A 170 -17.06 3.08 3.48
C HIS A 170 -18.35 3.84 3.82
N GLN A 171 -19.09 4.33 2.81
CA GLN A 171 -20.42 4.92 3.00
C GLN A 171 -21.49 3.87 3.33
N ALA A 172 -21.41 2.68 2.72
CA ALA A 172 -22.34 1.58 2.98
C ALA A 172 -22.27 1.05 4.43
N ARG A 173 -21.07 1.01 5.03
CA ARG A 173 -20.90 0.61 6.45
C ARG A 173 -21.40 1.68 7.43
N ALA A 174 -21.19 2.96 7.14
CA ALA A 174 -21.68 4.05 7.99
C ALA A 174 -23.23 4.15 8.03
N ALA A 175 -23.91 3.68 6.98
CA ALA A 175 -25.37 3.65 6.89
C ALA A 175 -26.03 2.49 7.68
N LEU A 176 -25.27 1.46 8.06
CA LEU A 176 -25.76 0.27 8.78
C LEU A 176 -25.59 0.36 10.31
N VAL A 177 -25.04 1.47 10.83
CA VAL A 177 -24.79 1.70 12.27
C VAL A 177 -25.64 2.89 12.79
N LYS A 178 -26.73 3.23 12.11
CA LYS A 178 -27.80 4.11 12.62
C LYS A 178 -29.06 3.29 12.90
#